data_AF-A0AAE2RRN3-F1
#
_entry.id   AF-A0AAE2RRN3-F1
#
_cell.length_a   1.000
_cell.length_b   1.000
_cell.length_c   1.000
_cell.angle_alpha   90.00
_cell.angle_beta   90.00
_cell.angle_gamma   90.00
#
_symmetry.space_group_name_H-M   'P 1'
#
loop_
_entity.id
_entity.type
_entity.pdbx_description
1 polymer ?
#
loop_
_entity_poly.entity_id
_entity_poly.type
_entity_poly.pdbx_seq_one_letter_code
_entity_poly.pdbx_strand_id
1 'polypeptide(L)'
;MKKLKLTKVIASALVVASVLMLNPIGANAEWKQDKKGWWYSEGNSWATGWRVIDGSLYYFDTKGYMLGSTPNEFGDNVINSSGQFQNVTIEGAWAFYKQTGVIMAYLGNDSNVVIPDKIDNVAIKSIGNKAFYLNKNITNITIPNGITALRRSAFFGCTGLTSINISASVQSIDGYALSGCTNLKNISVDSNNITFKSVDGVLYSKNGTKLLNYPVGKVDEKYAIPDGVTDIGWNAFSGGVNLKSIEIPSTVTSIGSSAFDGCKNLSSITIPDGVIDIGIGTFYGCTNLSSIKIPNTVITIEHSAFQNCINLTNIVLPDSITKIEQGAFNGCKNTLFNVKSESVKQLLIKAGVDYNKIVGNS
;
A
#
# COMPACT_ATOMS: atom_id res chain seq x y z
N MET A 1 -13.57 -28.41 24.30
CA MET A 1 -13.25 -27.06 24.80
C MET A 1 -12.39 -27.18 26.06
N LYS A 2 -11.07 -27.04 25.95
CA LYS A 2 -10.19 -26.98 27.13
C LYS A 2 -10.05 -25.51 27.53
N LYS A 3 -10.61 -25.14 28.69
CA LYS A 3 -10.43 -23.81 29.30
C LYS A 3 -9.12 -23.82 30.09
N LEU A 4 -8.16 -22.96 29.74
CA LEU A 4 -7.02 -22.66 30.61
C LEU A 4 -7.40 -21.44 31.45
N LYS A 5 -7.40 -21.56 32.78
CA LYS A 5 -7.59 -20.43 33.71
C LYS A 5 -6.22 -19.86 34.06
N LEU A 6 -6.08 -18.54 33.92
CA LEU A 6 -4.88 -17.79 34.28
C LEU A 6 -4.78 -17.62 35.81
N THR A 7 -3.69 -18.07 36.41
CA THR A 7 -3.34 -17.82 37.82
C THR A 7 -2.59 -16.50 37.94
N LYS A 8 -3.09 -15.59 38.80
CA LYS A 8 -2.46 -14.31 39.13
C LYS A 8 -1.05 -14.51 39.69
N VAL A 9 -0.05 -13.83 39.13
CA VAL A 9 1.23 -13.57 39.79
C VAL A 9 1.23 -12.11 40.23
N ILE A 10 1.43 -11.89 41.53
CA ILE A 10 1.44 -10.58 42.18
C ILE A 10 2.80 -9.89 41.93
N ALA A 11 2.71 -8.60 41.64
CA ALA A 11 3.78 -7.67 41.29
C ALA A 11 4.90 -7.56 42.34
N SER A 12 6.13 -7.39 41.85
CA SER A 12 7.18 -6.64 42.56
C SER A 12 7.37 -5.29 41.84
N ALA A 13 7.40 -4.24 42.65
CA ALA A 13 7.18 -2.86 42.28
C ALA A 13 8.44 -2.20 41.67
N LEU A 14 8.30 -1.64 40.45
CA LEU A 14 8.71 -0.28 40.03
C LEU A 14 8.72 -0.10 38.50
N VAL A 15 8.55 -1.16 37.70
CA VAL A 15 8.62 -1.09 36.22
C VAL A 15 7.24 -1.06 35.54
N VAL A 16 6.14 -1.28 36.29
CA VAL A 16 4.83 -1.59 35.70
C VAL A 16 3.99 -0.34 35.33
N ALA A 17 4.43 0.87 35.66
CA ALA A 17 3.62 2.08 35.44
C ALA A 17 3.53 2.53 33.96
N SER A 18 4.40 2.07 33.07
CA SER A 18 4.38 2.46 31.64
C SER A 18 3.69 1.46 30.71
N VAL A 19 3.31 0.27 31.19
CA VAL A 19 2.69 -0.77 30.33
C VAL A 19 1.15 -0.74 30.40
N LEU A 20 0.55 -0.17 31.45
CA LEU A 20 -0.90 -0.22 31.69
C LEU A 20 -1.74 0.89 31.04
N MET A 21 -1.14 1.84 30.31
CA MET A 21 -1.89 2.85 29.52
C MET A 21 -2.07 2.47 28.04
N LEU A 22 -1.70 1.26 27.64
CA LEU A 22 -1.96 0.72 26.32
C LEU A 22 -3.30 -0.04 26.34
N ASN A 23 -4.40 0.68 26.11
CA ASN A 23 -5.78 0.16 26.01
C ASN A 23 -6.23 -0.71 27.21
N PRO A 24 -7.12 -0.24 28.11
CA PRO A 24 -7.64 -1.11 29.15
C PRO A 24 -8.35 -2.30 28.50
N ILE A 25 -7.72 -3.47 28.60
CA ILE A 25 -8.28 -4.75 28.19
C ILE A 25 -9.60 -4.89 28.95
N GLY A 26 -10.72 -4.69 28.25
CA GLY A 26 -12.04 -4.79 28.85
C GLY A 26 -12.18 -6.14 29.55
N ALA A 27 -13.00 -6.20 30.61
CA ALA A 27 -13.13 -7.34 31.53
C ALA A 27 -13.53 -8.71 30.91
N ASN A 28 -13.60 -8.82 29.58
CA ASN A 28 -14.03 -10.00 28.82
C ASN A 28 -13.05 -10.38 27.69
N ALA A 29 -11.77 -10.01 27.77
CA ALA A 29 -10.82 -10.37 26.72
C ALA A 29 -10.42 -11.85 26.81
N GLU A 30 -10.58 -12.55 25.69
CA GLU A 30 -10.33 -14.00 25.63
C GLU A 30 -9.91 -14.44 24.22
N TRP A 31 -9.06 -15.48 24.19
CA TRP A 31 -8.71 -16.22 22.99
C TRP A 31 -9.86 -17.10 22.53
N LYS A 32 -10.11 -17.10 21.23
CA LYS A 32 -11.13 -17.91 20.56
C LYS A 32 -10.57 -18.53 19.30
N GLN A 33 -11.20 -19.62 18.85
CA GLN A 33 -10.78 -20.35 17.66
C GLN A 33 -12.00 -20.84 16.89
N ASP A 34 -11.94 -20.73 15.57
CA ASP A 34 -12.87 -21.38 14.65
C ASP A 34 -12.11 -22.08 13.50
N LYS A 35 -12.84 -22.51 12.47
CA LYS A 35 -12.27 -23.18 11.29
C LYS A 35 -11.31 -22.32 10.46
N LYS A 36 -11.34 -20.99 10.61
CA LYS A 36 -10.49 -20.04 9.88
C LYS A 36 -9.21 -19.72 10.66
N GLY A 37 -9.25 -19.83 12.00
CA GLY A 37 -8.06 -19.67 12.82
C GLY A 37 -8.36 -19.17 14.23
N TRP A 38 -7.28 -18.76 14.90
CA TRP A 38 -7.34 -18.12 16.21
C TRP A 38 -7.66 -16.63 16.07
N TRP A 39 -8.38 -16.09 17.05
CA TRP A 39 -8.67 -14.67 17.17
C TRP A 39 -8.76 -14.28 18.65
N TYR A 40 -8.67 -12.98 18.93
CA TYR A 40 -8.73 -12.45 20.28
C TYR A 40 -9.86 -11.44 20.39
N SER A 41 -10.63 -11.50 21.47
CA SER A 41 -11.70 -10.54 21.75
C SER A 41 -11.24 -9.49 22.77
N GLU A 42 -11.65 -8.25 22.57
CA GLU A 42 -11.42 -7.09 23.43
C GLU A 42 -12.80 -6.48 23.73
N GLY A 43 -13.47 -7.00 24.77
CA GLY A 43 -14.85 -6.63 25.07
C GLY A 43 -15.83 -7.13 24.00
N ASN A 44 -16.56 -6.21 23.36
CA ASN A 44 -17.55 -6.53 22.33
C ASN A 44 -16.98 -6.55 20.90
N SER A 45 -15.67 -6.31 20.74
CA SER A 45 -14.98 -6.29 19.45
C SER A 45 -13.87 -7.32 19.40
N TRP A 46 -13.48 -7.73 18.20
CA TRP A 46 -12.25 -8.49 17.97
C TRP A 46 -11.03 -7.57 17.89
N ALA A 47 -9.87 -8.10 18.28
CA ALA A 47 -8.59 -7.44 18.08
C ALA A 47 -8.25 -7.37 16.58
N THR A 48 -7.62 -6.27 16.16
CA THR A 48 -7.09 -6.10 14.79
C THR A 48 -5.74 -5.38 14.84
N GLY A 49 -4.82 -5.71 13.95
CA GLY A 49 -3.46 -5.17 13.93
C GLY A 49 -2.59 -5.69 15.06
N TRP A 50 -1.60 -4.90 15.48
CA TRP A 50 -0.64 -5.25 16.52
C TRP A 50 -1.27 -5.32 17.91
N ARG A 51 -0.96 -6.36 18.67
CA ARG A 51 -1.37 -6.52 20.07
C ARG A 51 -0.29 -7.15 20.91
N VAL A 52 -0.20 -6.70 22.16
CA VAL A 52 0.59 -7.37 23.19
C VAL A 52 -0.38 -8.11 24.10
N ILE A 53 -0.26 -9.44 24.14
CA ILE A 53 -1.11 -10.31 24.97
C ILE A 53 -0.15 -11.16 25.80
N ASP A 54 -0.30 -11.10 27.13
CA ASP A 54 0.55 -11.82 28.08
C ASP A 54 2.07 -11.62 27.83
N GLY A 55 2.45 -10.37 27.50
CA GLY A 55 3.83 -9.97 27.23
C GLY A 55 4.39 -10.39 25.87
N SER A 56 3.61 -11.06 25.03
CA SER A 56 4.00 -11.48 23.68
C SER A 56 3.33 -10.62 22.62
N LEU A 57 4.06 -10.33 21.53
CA LEU A 57 3.53 -9.58 20.39
C LEU A 57 2.81 -10.51 19.40
N TYR A 58 1.64 -10.09 18.95
CA TYR A 58 0.79 -10.75 17.95
C TYR A 58 0.33 -9.75 16.89
N TYR A 59 -0.02 -10.25 15.71
CA TYR A 59 -0.67 -9.49 14.66
C TYR A 59 -1.98 -10.17 14.26
N PHE A 60 -3.06 -9.40 14.25
CA PHE A 60 -4.38 -9.83 13.79
C PHE A 60 -4.70 -9.15 12.47
N ASP A 61 -5.20 -9.89 11.49
CA ASP A 61 -5.58 -9.33 10.20
C ASP A 61 -6.81 -8.41 10.31
N THR A 62 -7.22 -7.80 9.19
CA THR A 62 -8.39 -6.92 9.16
C THR A 62 -9.72 -7.65 9.41
N LYS A 63 -9.69 -8.99 9.42
CA LYS A 63 -10.82 -9.88 9.76
C LYS A 63 -10.62 -10.47 11.16
N GLY A 64 -9.75 -9.90 11.99
CA GLY A 64 -9.53 -10.27 13.39
C GLY A 64 -8.84 -11.61 13.62
N TYR A 65 -8.34 -12.29 12.58
CA TYR A 65 -7.65 -13.57 12.74
C TYR A 65 -6.15 -13.37 12.94
N MET A 66 -5.60 -14.07 13.93
CA MET A 66 -4.19 -14.08 14.26
C MET A 66 -3.38 -14.67 13.11
N LEU A 67 -2.28 -14.00 12.76
CA LEU A 67 -1.33 -14.51 11.78
C LEU A 67 -0.53 -15.70 12.35
N GLY A 68 -0.34 -16.74 11.53
CA GLY A 68 0.42 -17.95 11.87
C GLY A 68 1.84 -17.99 11.31
N SER A 69 2.53 -19.11 11.51
CA SER A 69 3.96 -19.32 11.18
C SER A 69 4.27 -19.66 9.72
N THR A 70 3.30 -19.62 8.80
CA THR A 70 3.56 -19.80 7.36
C THR A 70 4.39 -18.63 6.81
N PRO A 71 5.18 -18.80 5.74
CA PRO A 71 5.83 -17.68 5.05
C PRO A 71 4.82 -16.56 4.86
N ASN A 72 5.16 -15.40 5.42
CA ASN A 72 4.26 -14.28 5.50
C ASN A 72 5.03 -13.00 5.15
N GLU A 73 4.27 -11.92 5.04
CA GLU A 73 4.80 -10.61 4.65
C GLU A 73 5.81 -10.00 5.63
N PHE A 74 6.03 -10.59 6.81
CA PHE A 74 7.03 -10.16 7.79
C PHE A 74 8.35 -10.94 7.68
N GLY A 75 8.41 -11.97 6.84
CA GLY A 75 9.59 -12.83 6.63
C GLY A 75 9.44 -14.22 7.24
N ASP A 76 10.38 -15.10 6.90
CA ASP A 76 10.37 -16.49 7.37
C ASP A 76 10.80 -16.61 8.83
N ASN A 77 10.19 -17.55 9.57
CA ASN A 77 10.51 -17.89 10.96
C ASN A 77 10.41 -16.72 11.97
N VAL A 78 9.76 -15.61 11.61
CA VAL A 78 9.54 -14.48 12.54
C VAL A 78 8.44 -14.74 13.56
N ILE A 79 7.57 -15.73 13.31
CA ILE A 79 6.43 -16.11 14.17
C ILE A 79 6.58 -17.58 14.58
N ASN A 80 6.39 -17.89 15.86
CA ASN A 80 6.40 -19.28 16.36
C ASN A 80 5.05 -19.99 16.11
N SER A 81 4.97 -21.28 16.46
CA SER A 81 3.77 -22.10 16.28
C SER A 81 2.54 -21.61 17.07
N SER A 82 2.72 -20.73 18.05
CA SER A 82 1.65 -20.11 18.84
C SER A 82 1.22 -18.74 18.31
N GLY A 83 1.77 -18.28 17.17
CA GLY A 83 1.45 -16.97 16.59
C GLY A 83 2.22 -15.80 17.20
N GLN A 84 3.18 -16.06 18.08
CA GLN A 84 3.97 -15.02 18.74
C GLN A 84 5.15 -14.62 17.86
N PHE A 85 5.38 -13.32 17.74
CA PHE A 85 6.59 -12.82 17.13
C PHE A 85 7.81 -13.07 18.03
N GLN A 86 8.85 -13.66 17.45
CA GLN A 86 10.03 -14.14 18.16
C GLN A 86 11.12 -13.07 18.22
N ASN A 87 11.95 -13.07 19.27
CA ASN A 87 13.09 -12.17 19.44
C ASN A 87 12.73 -10.67 19.42
N VAL A 88 11.48 -10.34 19.75
CA VAL A 88 10.99 -8.97 19.84
C VAL A 88 11.17 -8.47 21.26
N THR A 89 11.68 -7.25 21.39
CA THR A 89 11.65 -6.48 22.64
C THR A 89 10.53 -5.46 22.56
N ILE A 90 9.75 -5.35 23.63
CA ILE A 90 8.68 -4.36 23.77
C ILE A 90 9.10 -3.36 24.83
N GLU A 91 9.25 -2.10 24.44
CA GLU A 91 9.63 -0.98 25.30
C GLU A 91 8.67 0.18 25.09
N GLY A 92 7.76 0.38 26.04
CA GLY A 92 6.70 1.38 25.95
C GLY A 92 5.85 1.19 24.69
N ALA A 93 5.80 2.23 23.84
CA ALA A 93 5.03 2.23 22.60
C ALA A 93 5.70 1.45 21.44
N TRP A 94 6.84 0.81 21.67
CA TRP A 94 7.66 0.26 20.59
C TRP A 94 7.91 -1.22 20.75
N ALA A 95 7.62 -1.99 19.71
CA ALA A 95 8.13 -3.34 19.56
C ALA A 95 9.22 -3.36 18.48
N PHE A 96 10.39 -3.91 18.77
CA PHE A 96 11.54 -3.86 17.86
C PHE A 96 12.49 -5.04 18.05
N TYR A 97 13.36 -5.25 17.07
CA TYR A 97 14.42 -6.26 17.10
C TYR A 97 15.74 -5.65 17.60
N LYS A 98 16.21 -6.04 18.80
CA LYS A 98 17.48 -5.54 19.37
C LYS A 98 18.69 -5.77 18.47
N GLN A 99 18.73 -6.91 17.78
CA GLN A 99 19.86 -7.31 16.95
C GLN A 99 20.03 -6.43 15.71
N THR A 100 18.93 -5.88 15.19
CA THR A 100 18.93 -5.18 13.89
C THR A 100 18.47 -3.72 13.98
N GLY A 101 17.88 -3.31 15.11
CA GLY A 101 17.29 -1.97 15.26
C GLY A 101 16.07 -1.75 14.37
N VAL A 102 15.38 -2.80 13.94
CA VAL A 102 14.17 -2.70 13.11
C VAL A 102 12.96 -2.53 14.02
N ILE A 103 12.19 -1.45 13.84
CA ILE A 103 10.89 -1.28 14.49
C ILE A 103 9.91 -2.26 13.85
N MET A 104 9.36 -3.16 14.65
CA MET A 104 8.38 -4.13 14.20
C MET A 104 6.96 -3.58 14.29
N ALA A 105 6.64 -2.87 15.38
CA ALA A 105 5.31 -2.32 15.60
C ALA A 105 5.40 -1.03 16.42
N TYR A 106 4.59 -0.05 16.03
CA TYR A 106 4.19 1.03 16.93
C TYR A 106 2.88 0.63 17.63
N LEU A 107 2.95 0.57 18.95
CA LEU A 107 1.87 0.17 19.85
C LEU A 107 1.17 1.37 20.49
N GLY A 108 1.75 2.56 20.36
CA GLY A 108 1.21 3.78 20.96
C GLY A 108 -0.04 4.30 20.26
N ASN A 109 -0.61 5.35 20.85
CA ASN A 109 -1.85 5.97 20.43
C ASN A 109 -1.70 7.47 20.12
N ASP A 110 -0.47 7.97 20.02
CA ASP A 110 -0.20 9.40 19.85
C ASP A 110 -0.55 9.84 18.43
N SER A 111 -1.03 11.08 18.31
CA SER A 111 -1.30 11.70 17.01
C SER A 111 -0.05 12.31 16.37
N ASN A 112 0.96 12.66 17.18
CA ASN A 112 2.25 13.16 16.73
C ASN A 112 3.34 12.24 17.25
N VAL A 113 3.94 11.46 16.36
CA VAL A 113 4.92 10.45 16.73
C VAL A 113 6.33 10.92 16.36
N VAL A 114 7.23 10.92 17.33
CA VAL A 114 8.67 11.09 17.08
C VAL A 114 9.32 9.73 17.28
N ILE A 115 9.85 9.15 16.21
CA ILE A 115 10.60 7.89 16.34
C ILE A 115 11.94 8.22 17.01
N PRO A 116 12.30 7.56 18.13
CA PRO A 116 13.56 7.83 18.79
C PRO A 116 14.75 7.24 18.00
N ASP A 117 15.91 7.91 18.06
CA ASP A 117 17.16 7.41 17.47
C ASP A 117 17.60 6.07 18.07
N LYS A 118 17.23 5.83 19.33
CA LYS A 118 17.53 4.62 20.09
C LYS A 118 16.34 4.17 20.93
N ILE A 119 16.17 2.86 21.04
CA ILE A 119 15.25 2.22 21.99
C ILE A 119 16.08 1.22 22.80
N ASP A 120 16.04 1.32 24.14
CA ASP A 120 16.86 0.50 25.04
C ASP A 120 18.34 0.43 24.60
N ASN A 121 18.94 1.60 24.39
CA ASN A 121 20.32 1.81 23.90
C ASN A 121 20.64 1.22 22.50
N VAL A 122 19.68 0.60 21.82
CA VAL A 122 19.85 0.09 20.45
C VAL A 122 19.48 1.17 19.45
N ALA A 123 20.39 1.50 18.54
CA ALA A 123 20.13 2.42 17.44
C ALA A 123 19.08 1.86 16.47
N ILE A 124 18.08 2.67 16.14
CA ILE A 124 17.02 2.30 15.20
C ILE A 124 17.49 2.52 13.77
N LYS A 125 17.30 1.51 12.92
CA LYS A 125 17.83 1.44 11.55
C LYS A 125 16.76 1.39 10.49
N SER A 126 15.59 0.84 10.76
CA SER A 126 14.51 0.83 9.77
C SER A 126 13.13 0.70 10.41
N ILE A 127 12.12 1.12 9.67
CA ILE A 127 10.71 0.89 10.00
C ILE A 127 10.28 -0.36 9.26
N GLY A 128 9.94 -1.40 10.02
CA GLY A 128 9.62 -2.73 9.53
C GLY A 128 8.30 -2.79 8.75
N ASN A 129 8.06 -3.97 8.17
CA ASN A 129 6.83 -4.23 7.43
C ASN A 129 5.64 -3.98 8.35
N LYS A 130 4.65 -3.22 7.86
CA LYS A 130 3.41 -2.92 8.59
C LYS A 130 3.57 -2.30 9.99
N ALA A 131 4.70 -1.68 10.31
CA ALA A 131 4.96 -1.17 11.66
C ALA A 131 3.90 -0.17 12.17
N PHE A 132 3.32 0.63 11.29
CA PHE A 132 2.23 1.57 11.56
C PHE A 132 0.94 1.23 10.79
N TYR A 133 0.81 0.01 10.26
CA TYR A 133 -0.28 -0.39 9.37
C TYR A 133 -1.68 -0.08 9.94
N LEU A 134 -2.49 0.60 9.13
CA LEU A 134 -3.85 1.06 9.46
C LEU A 134 -3.93 1.95 10.72
N ASN A 135 -2.84 2.58 11.15
CA ASN A 135 -2.89 3.51 12.26
C ASN A 135 -3.62 4.80 11.84
N LYS A 136 -4.85 4.98 12.32
CA LYS A 136 -5.69 6.12 11.97
C LYS A 136 -5.45 7.36 12.83
N ASN A 137 -4.68 7.22 13.91
CA ASN A 137 -4.49 8.26 14.91
C ASN A 137 -3.28 9.14 14.59
N ILE A 138 -2.22 8.56 14.01
CA ILE A 138 -1.06 9.35 13.59
C ILE A 138 -1.46 10.36 12.52
N THR A 139 -1.11 11.61 12.75
CA THR A 139 -1.33 12.74 11.84
C THR A 139 -0.03 13.33 11.33
N ASN A 140 1.03 13.19 12.13
CA ASN A 140 2.40 13.58 11.82
C ASN A 140 3.39 12.55 12.37
N ILE A 141 4.45 12.29 11.62
CA ILE A 141 5.54 11.43 12.06
C ILE A 141 6.90 12.04 11.72
N THR A 142 7.80 12.05 12.72
CA THR A 142 9.19 12.47 12.55
C THR A 142 10.06 11.23 12.41
N ILE A 143 10.72 11.12 11.25
CA ILE A 143 11.70 10.07 10.96
C ILE A 143 13.10 10.63 11.26
N PRO A 144 13.83 10.09 12.26
CA PRO A 144 15.17 10.57 12.57
C PRO A 144 16.22 10.24 11.51
N ASN A 145 17.35 10.94 11.61
CA ASN A 145 18.58 10.62 10.88
C ASN A 145 19.21 9.36 11.50
N GLY A 146 19.21 8.26 10.75
CA GLY A 146 19.64 6.94 11.23
C GLY A 146 18.77 5.81 10.68
N ILE A 147 17.53 6.13 10.33
CA ILE A 147 16.61 5.23 9.62
C ILE A 147 16.95 5.22 8.14
N THR A 148 17.26 4.03 7.61
CA THR A 148 17.66 3.83 6.22
C THR A 148 16.58 3.22 5.34
N ALA A 149 15.52 2.65 5.92
CA ALA A 149 14.46 2.01 5.14
C ALA A 149 13.07 2.17 5.76
N LEU A 150 12.09 2.45 4.89
CA LEU A 150 10.66 2.33 5.17
C LEU A 150 10.14 1.10 4.44
N ARG A 151 9.96 -0.01 5.16
CA ARG A 151 9.68 -1.30 4.52
C ARG A 151 8.21 -1.43 4.08
N ARG A 152 7.90 -2.58 3.46
CA ARG A 152 6.63 -2.83 2.78
C ARG A 152 5.44 -2.51 3.68
N SER A 153 4.52 -1.68 3.17
CA SER A 153 3.31 -1.29 3.88
C SER A 153 3.52 -0.67 5.28
N ALA A 154 4.70 -0.11 5.57
CA ALA A 154 5.03 0.46 6.89
C ALA A 154 3.95 1.41 7.42
N PHE A 155 3.43 2.30 6.57
CA PHE A 155 2.36 3.26 6.89
C PHE A 155 1.08 3.00 6.08
N PHE A 156 0.90 1.81 5.51
CA PHE A 156 -0.26 1.55 4.66
C PHE A 156 -1.56 1.84 5.41
N GLY A 157 -2.45 2.62 4.78
CA GLY A 157 -3.75 2.96 5.33
C GLY A 157 -3.71 3.79 6.61
N CYS A 158 -2.61 4.51 6.88
CA CYS A 158 -2.56 5.52 7.93
C CYS A 158 -3.41 6.73 7.53
N THR A 159 -4.74 6.60 7.62
CA THR A 159 -5.67 7.59 7.07
C THR A 159 -5.63 8.93 7.83
N GLY A 160 -5.06 8.99 9.03
CA GLY A 160 -4.85 10.24 9.76
C GLY A 160 -3.64 11.04 9.26
N LEU A 161 -2.66 10.39 8.63
CA LEU A 161 -1.36 10.99 8.30
C LEU A 161 -1.53 12.06 7.24
N THR A 162 -1.14 13.30 7.57
CA THR A 162 -1.32 14.47 6.68
C THR A 162 -0.04 14.88 5.96
N SER A 163 1.12 14.63 6.60
CA SER A 163 2.42 14.86 6.00
C SER A 163 3.46 13.89 6.56
N ILE A 164 4.53 13.70 5.80
CA ILE A 164 5.71 12.93 6.22
C ILE A 164 6.98 13.61 5.70
N ASN A 165 8.04 13.59 6.51
CA ASN A 165 9.38 14.03 6.10
C ASN A 165 10.32 12.82 5.98
N ILE A 166 10.84 12.59 4.78
CA ILE A 166 11.84 11.58 4.50
C ILE A 166 13.22 12.15 4.85
N SER A 167 13.85 11.60 5.89
CA SER A 167 15.14 12.09 6.39
C SER A 167 16.30 11.83 5.42
N ALA A 168 17.44 12.47 5.66
CA ALA A 168 18.61 12.39 4.78
C ALA A 168 19.16 10.95 4.62
N SER A 169 18.94 10.09 5.63
CA SER A 169 19.48 8.73 5.66
C SER A 169 18.62 7.67 4.97
N VAL A 170 17.37 7.98 4.62
CA VAL A 170 16.46 6.99 4.01
C VAL A 170 16.92 6.65 2.59
N GLN A 171 17.21 5.36 2.37
CA GLN A 171 17.71 4.78 1.14
C GLN A 171 16.71 3.86 0.44
N SER A 172 15.69 3.36 1.15
CA SER A 172 14.62 2.59 0.52
C SER A 172 13.25 2.92 1.09
N ILE A 173 12.26 2.94 0.19
CA ILE A 173 10.83 3.03 0.50
C ILE A 173 10.19 1.92 -0.32
N ASP A 174 9.82 0.84 0.36
CA ASP A 174 9.39 -0.39 -0.31
C ASP A 174 7.90 -0.34 -0.68
N GLY A 175 7.46 -1.32 -1.45
CA GLY A 175 6.10 -1.37 -2.01
C GLY A 175 5.01 -1.09 -0.99
N TYR A 176 4.04 -0.27 -1.37
CA TYR A 176 2.88 0.10 -0.56
C TYR A 176 3.17 0.83 0.76
N ALA A 177 4.41 1.26 1.03
CA ALA A 177 4.77 1.87 2.32
C ALA A 177 3.85 3.04 2.72
N LEU A 178 3.42 3.86 1.74
CA LEU A 178 2.54 5.03 1.95
C LEU A 178 1.15 4.87 1.31
N SER A 179 0.83 3.72 0.71
CA SER A 179 -0.46 3.55 0.02
C SER A 179 -1.64 3.60 0.99
N GLY A 180 -2.76 4.18 0.58
CA GLY A 180 -3.96 4.30 1.41
C GLY A 180 -3.88 5.35 2.54
N CYS A 181 -2.81 6.14 2.63
CA CYS A 181 -2.78 7.33 3.51
C CYS A 181 -3.68 8.43 2.94
N THR A 182 -5.00 8.29 3.08
CA THR A 182 -6.01 9.08 2.35
C THR A 182 -5.98 10.58 2.62
N ASN A 183 -5.41 11.02 3.75
CA ASN A 183 -5.24 12.43 4.09
C ASN A 183 -3.83 12.97 3.84
N LEU A 184 -2.91 12.16 3.31
CA LEU A 184 -1.53 12.56 3.06
C LEU A 184 -1.49 13.59 1.93
N LYS A 185 -1.12 14.82 2.26
CA LYS A 185 -1.07 15.97 1.36
C LYS A 185 0.34 16.30 0.89
N ASN A 186 1.34 15.93 1.69
CA ASN A 186 2.72 16.33 1.44
C ASN A 186 3.72 15.24 1.87
N ILE A 187 4.60 14.86 0.94
CA ILE A 187 5.81 14.11 1.22
C ILE A 187 6.97 15.07 1.01
N SER A 188 7.60 15.49 2.11
CA SER A 188 8.84 16.26 2.06
C SER A 188 10.05 15.32 2.12
N VAL A 189 11.16 15.76 1.55
CA VAL A 189 12.43 15.01 1.57
C VAL A 189 13.53 15.98 1.97
N ASP A 190 14.37 15.58 2.92
CA ASP A 190 15.55 16.34 3.32
C ASP A 190 16.45 16.62 2.10
N SER A 191 16.93 17.86 1.98
CA SER A 191 17.80 18.29 0.87
C SER A 191 19.05 17.43 0.69
N ASN A 192 19.59 16.87 1.79
CA ASN A 192 20.76 16.02 1.82
C ASN A 192 20.46 14.55 1.51
N ASN A 193 19.19 14.16 1.36
CA ASN A 193 18.85 12.82 0.92
C ASN A 193 19.40 12.58 -0.49
N ILE A 194 20.16 11.49 -0.65
CA ILE A 194 20.83 11.14 -1.91
C ILE A 194 20.00 10.22 -2.82
N THR A 195 18.91 9.64 -2.32
CA THR A 195 18.10 8.63 -3.00
C THR A 195 16.79 9.18 -3.55
N PHE A 196 16.18 10.12 -2.84
CA PHE A 196 14.86 10.66 -3.15
C PHE A 196 14.89 12.20 -3.23
N LYS A 197 13.86 12.76 -3.85
CA LYS A 197 13.52 14.18 -3.75
C LYS A 197 12.01 14.35 -3.70
N SER A 198 11.58 15.50 -3.22
CA SER A 198 10.19 15.95 -3.33
C SER A 198 10.10 17.03 -4.40
N VAL A 199 9.05 16.98 -5.21
CA VAL A 199 8.65 18.07 -6.12
C VAL A 199 7.18 18.34 -5.84
N ASP A 200 6.85 19.55 -5.36
CA ASP A 200 5.48 19.95 -4.99
C ASP A 200 4.73 18.96 -4.07
N GLY A 201 5.49 18.37 -3.13
CA GLY A 201 5.00 17.40 -2.16
C GLY A 201 4.87 15.97 -2.70
N VAL A 202 5.22 15.72 -3.97
CA VAL A 202 5.20 14.40 -4.62
C VAL A 202 6.59 13.77 -4.56
N LEU A 203 6.65 12.46 -4.28
CA LEU A 203 7.89 11.73 -4.06
C LEU A 203 8.48 11.18 -5.37
N TYR A 204 9.75 11.51 -5.60
CA TYR A 204 10.53 11.07 -6.76
C TYR A 204 11.86 10.44 -6.35
N SER A 205 12.48 9.68 -7.26
CA SER A 205 13.90 9.34 -7.18
C SER A 205 14.73 10.63 -7.24
N LYS A 206 15.94 10.64 -6.65
CA LYS A 206 16.78 11.85 -6.57
C LYS A 206 17.05 12.45 -7.95
N ASN A 207 17.35 11.61 -8.94
CA ASN A 207 17.55 12.03 -10.33
C ASN A 207 16.24 12.51 -11.02
N GLY A 208 15.07 12.23 -10.45
CA GLY A 208 13.76 12.61 -10.99
C GLY A 208 13.20 11.70 -12.06
N THR A 209 13.87 10.59 -12.41
CA THR A 209 13.41 9.72 -13.49
C THR A 209 12.25 8.82 -13.08
N LYS A 210 11.99 8.63 -11.78
CA LYS A 210 10.91 7.80 -11.27
C LYS A 210 10.00 8.58 -10.33
N LEU A 211 8.69 8.55 -10.60
CA LEU A 211 7.65 9.00 -9.67
C LEU A 211 7.25 7.81 -8.77
N LEU A 212 7.45 7.93 -7.46
CA LEU A 212 7.20 6.84 -6.52
C LEU A 212 5.84 6.95 -5.85
N ASN A 213 5.43 8.15 -5.44
CA ASN A 213 4.17 8.33 -4.72
C ASN A 213 3.63 9.75 -4.86
N TYR A 214 2.42 9.84 -5.39
CA TYR A 214 1.55 11.01 -5.34
C TYR A 214 0.70 10.94 -4.05
N PRO A 215 0.78 11.94 -3.17
CA PRO A 215 -0.05 11.99 -1.97
C PRO A 215 -1.54 12.14 -2.33
N VAL A 216 -2.33 11.10 -2.07
CA VAL A 216 -3.75 11.05 -2.45
C VAL A 216 -4.64 12.07 -1.73
N GLY A 217 -4.18 12.63 -0.61
CA GLY A 217 -4.86 13.69 0.12
C GLY A 217 -4.69 15.07 -0.53
N LYS A 218 -3.85 15.21 -1.56
CA LYS A 218 -3.79 16.42 -2.39
C LYS A 218 -5.14 16.66 -3.08
N VAL A 219 -5.48 17.94 -3.21
CA VAL A 219 -6.78 18.39 -3.76
C VAL A 219 -6.68 18.79 -5.24
N ASP A 220 -5.53 18.55 -5.87
CA ASP A 220 -5.31 18.89 -7.27
C ASP A 220 -6.28 18.10 -8.16
N GLU A 221 -7.00 18.80 -9.05
CA GLU A 221 -7.83 18.15 -10.06
C GLU A 221 -7.01 17.72 -11.28
N LYS A 222 -5.83 18.30 -11.46
CA LYS A 222 -4.93 18.03 -12.58
C LYS A 222 -3.51 17.90 -12.07
N TYR A 223 -2.77 16.98 -12.65
CA TYR A 223 -1.34 16.82 -12.36
C TYR A 223 -0.55 16.62 -13.64
N ALA A 224 0.46 17.45 -13.86
CA ALA A 224 1.43 17.27 -14.94
C ALA A 224 2.69 16.63 -14.36
N ILE A 225 3.01 15.42 -14.84
CA ILE A 225 4.24 14.75 -14.44
C ILE A 225 5.41 15.50 -15.12
N PRO A 226 6.46 15.91 -14.38
CA PRO A 226 7.57 16.65 -14.96
C PRO A 226 8.29 15.90 -16.08
N ASP A 227 8.79 16.64 -17.07
CA ASP A 227 9.64 16.10 -18.13
C ASP A 227 10.88 15.39 -17.57
N GLY A 228 11.32 14.33 -18.25
CA GLY A 228 12.45 13.50 -17.84
C GLY A 228 12.08 12.34 -16.89
N VAL A 229 10.83 12.27 -16.43
CA VAL A 229 10.30 11.05 -15.80
C VAL A 229 10.18 9.95 -16.87
N THR A 230 10.78 8.80 -16.60
CA THR A 230 10.76 7.61 -17.46
C THR A 230 9.88 6.50 -16.86
N ASP A 231 9.68 6.52 -15.54
CA ASP A 231 9.02 5.44 -14.80
C ASP A 231 7.97 5.97 -13.82
N ILE A 232 6.74 5.45 -13.92
CA ILE A 232 5.69 5.64 -12.92
C ILE A 232 5.64 4.38 -12.05
N GLY A 233 5.89 4.53 -10.75
CA GLY A 233 5.97 3.42 -9.80
C GLY A 233 4.66 2.67 -9.56
N TRP A 234 4.76 1.50 -8.94
CA TRP A 234 3.61 0.73 -8.46
C TRP A 234 2.77 1.58 -7.51
N ASN A 235 1.45 1.58 -7.72
CA ASN A 235 0.48 2.34 -6.92
C ASN A 235 0.80 3.85 -6.78
N ALA A 236 1.59 4.42 -7.69
CA ALA A 236 2.09 5.78 -7.54
C ALA A 236 0.98 6.83 -7.41
N PHE A 237 -0.15 6.68 -8.12
CA PHE A 237 -1.35 7.50 -8.02
C PHE A 237 -2.56 6.74 -7.45
N SER A 238 -2.35 5.55 -6.89
CA SER A 238 -3.45 4.69 -6.43
C SER A 238 -4.28 5.39 -5.37
N GLY A 239 -5.58 5.53 -5.60
CA GLY A 239 -6.53 6.25 -4.75
C GLY A 239 -6.53 7.76 -4.96
N GLY A 240 -5.97 8.28 -6.06
CA GLY A 240 -6.00 9.69 -6.45
C GLY A 240 -7.40 10.17 -6.82
N VAL A 241 -8.32 10.16 -5.86
CA VAL A 241 -9.77 10.38 -6.07
C VAL A 241 -10.11 11.80 -6.50
N ASN A 242 -9.21 12.79 -6.34
CA ASN A 242 -9.45 14.17 -6.77
C ASN A 242 -9.01 14.44 -8.22
N LEU A 243 -8.08 13.63 -8.76
CA LEU A 243 -7.51 13.84 -10.09
C LEU A 243 -8.52 13.51 -11.19
N LYS A 244 -8.78 14.50 -12.05
CA LYS A 244 -9.61 14.38 -13.26
C LYS A 244 -8.78 14.15 -14.51
N SER A 245 -7.55 14.69 -14.55
CA SER A 245 -6.60 14.46 -15.65
C SER A 245 -5.16 14.38 -15.14
N ILE A 246 -4.38 13.51 -15.76
CA ILE A 246 -2.94 13.38 -15.50
C ILE A 246 -2.22 13.50 -16.84
N GLU A 247 -1.33 14.47 -16.96
CA GLU A 247 -0.49 14.64 -18.14
C GLU A 247 0.79 13.82 -17.93
N ILE A 248 0.99 12.81 -18.78
CA ILE A 248 2.16 11.92 -18.74
C ILE A 248 3.10 12.34 -19.88
N PRO A 249 4.37 12.68 -19.60
CA PRO A 249 5.31 13.08 -20.63
C PRO A 249 5.66 11.90 -21.54
N SER A 250 6.04 12.19 -22.77
CA SER A 250 6.41 11.18 -23.78
C SER A 250 7.66 10.37 -23.41
N THR A 251 8.45 10.86 -22.45
CA THR A 251 9.64 10.16 -21.92
C THR A 251 9.30 8.93 -21.08
N VAL A 252 8.04 8.78 -20.62
CA VAL A 252 7.63 7.62 -19.83
C VAL A 252 7.58 6.37 -20.69
N THR A 253 8.34 5.36 -20.28
CA THR A 253 8.41 4.04 -20.93
C THR A 253 7.85 2.93 -20.06
N SER A 254 7.67 3.17 -18.74
CA SER A 254 7.14 2.18 -17.81
C SER A 254 6.05 2.76 -16.91
N ILE A 255 4.93 2.04 -16.80
CA ILE A 255 3.84 2.31 -15.86
C ILE A 255 3.64 1.08 -14.99
N GLY A 256 3.82 1.28 -13.69
CA GLY A 256 3.71 0.24 -12.69
C GLY A 256 2.29 -0.34 -12.54
N SER A 257 2.21 -1.60 -12.09
CA SER A 257 0.94 -2.21 -11.72
C SER A 257 0.18 -1.35 -10.71
N SER A 258 -1.14 -1.26 -10.90
CA SER A 258 -2.04 -0.47 -10.07
C SER A 258 -1.67 1.02 -9.95
N ALA A 259 -0.86 1.57 -10.86
CA ALA A 259 -0.38 2.95 -10.78
C ALA A 259 -1.53 3.97 -10.63
N PHE A 260 -2.67 3.75 -11.29
CA PHE A 260 -3.85 4.62 -11.23
C PHE A 260 -5.07 3.94 -10.61
N ASP A 261 -4.88 2.81 -9.91
CA ASP A 261 -5.98 2.08 -9.25
C ASP A 261 -6.82 3.00 -8.36
N GLY A 262 -8.12 3.03 -8.57
CA GLY A 262 -9.07 3.80 -7.76
C GLY A 262 -9.00 5.30 -7.98
N CYS A 263 -8.42 5.79 -9.08
CA CYS A 263 -8.54 7.19 -9.51
C CYS A 263 -9.97 7.46 -10.03
N LYS A 264 -10.95 7.46 -9.10
CA LYS A 264 -12.38 7.41 -9.43
C LYS A 264 -12.87 8.59 -10.26
N ASN A 265 -12.22 9.75 -10.17
CA ASN A 265 -12.57 10.96 -10.91
C ASN A 265 -11.78 11.17 -12.21
N LEU A 266 -10.78 10.31 -12.51
CA LEU A 266 -9.98 10.42 -13.71
C LEU A 266 -10.87 10.18 -14.93
N SER A 267 -11.08 11.20 -15.77
CA SER A 267 -12.00 11.11 -16.91
C SER A 267 -11.32 10.68 -18.20
N SER A 268 -10.06 11.04 -18.38
CA SER A 268 -9.27 10.67 -19.55
C SER A 268 -7.79 10.55 -19.22
N ILE A 269 -7.10 9.71 -19.96
CA ILE A 269 -5.65 9.56 -19.88
C ILE A 269 -5.07 9.16 -21.25
N THR A 270 -3.87 9.63 -21.55
CA THR A 270 -3.12 9.21 -22.74
C THR A 270 -1.93 8.38 -22.29
N ILE A 271 -1.82 7.15 -22.79
CA ILE A 271 -0.65 6.31 -22.56
C ILE A 271 0.46 6.74 -23.54
N PRO A 272 1.68 7.07 -23.08
CA PRO A 272 2.78 7.46 -23.94
C PRO A 272 3.25 6.34 -24.88
N ASP A 273 3.74 6.72 -26.06
CA ASP A 273 4.25 5.78 -27.09
C ASP A 273 5.48 4.97 -26.63
N GLY A 274 6.09 5.28 -25.49
CA GLY A 274 7.17 4.47 -24.91
C GLY A 274 6.70 3.23 -24.15
N VAL A 275 5.41 3.13 -23.84
CA VAL A 275 4.86 2.08 -22.96
C VAL A 275 4.59 0.79 -23.76
N ILE A 276 5.06 -0.33 -23.22
CA ILE A 276 4.93 -1.68 -23.81
C ILE A 276 3.80 -2.48 -23.14
N ASP A 277 3.61 -2.34 -21.83
CA ASP A 277 2.69 -3.17 -21.06
C ASP A 277 1.74 -2.31 -20.24
N ILE A 278 0.44 -2.65 -20.26
CA ILE A 278 -0.54 -2.13 -19.31
C ILE A 278 -0.69 -3.16 -18.20
N GLY A 279 0.04 -2.95 -17.11
CA GLY A 279 0.21 -3.94 -16.05
C GLY A 279 -1.04 -4.19 -15.19
N ILE A 280 -0.94 -5.19 -14.30
CA ILE A 280 -2.03 -5.64 -13.42
C ILE A 280 -2.72 -4.46 -12.73
N GLY A 281 -4.04 -4.35 -12.92
CA GLY A 281 -4.89 -3.39 -12.23
C GLY A 281 -4.56 -1.90 -12.48
N THR A 282 -3.80 -1.56 -13.52
CA THR A 282 -3.29 -0.18 -13.73
C THR A 282 -4.37 0.90 -13.64
N PHE A 283 -5.58 0.65 -14.17
CA PHE A 283 -6.76 1.50 -14.10
C PHE A 283 -7.94 0.84 -13.38
N TYR A 284 -7.67 -0.11 -12.48
CA TYR A 284 -8.72 -0.78 -11.71
C TYR A 284 -9.60 0.27 -11.01
N GLY A 285 -10.92 0.17 -11.12
CA GLY A 285 -11.85 1.04 -10.39
C GLY A 285 -11.78 2.53 -10.77
N CYS A 286 -11.18 2.89 -11.92
CA CYS A 286 -11.27 4.23 -12.50
C CYS A 286 -12.67 4.47 -13.06
N THR A 287 -13.66 4.64 -12.18
CA THR A 287 -15.08 4.60 -12.54
C THR A 287 -15.53 5.72 -13.48
N ASN A 288 -14.87 6.88 -13.49
CA ASN A 288 -15.19 7.99 -14.41
C ASN A 288 -14.36 7.99 -15.70
N LEU A 289 -13.43 7.04 -15.87
CA LEU A 289 -12.60 6.98 -17.07
C LEU A 289 -13.49 6.65 -18.27
N SER A 290 -13.66 7.62 -19.17
CA SER A 290 -14.56 7.51 -20.32
C SER A 290 -13.82 7.37 -21.65
N SER A 291 -12.57 7.83 -21.71
CA SER A 291 -11.70 7.78 -22.87
C SER A 291 -10.26 7.46 -22.48
N ILE A 292 -9.63 6.55 -23.21
CA ILE A 292 -8.19 6.27 -23.11
C ILE A 292 -7.60 6.05 -24.50
N LYS A 293 -6.42 6.63 -24.73
CA LYS A 293 -5.61 6.37 -25.93
C LYS A 293 -4.53 5.34 -25.60
N ILE A 294 -4.59 4.18 -26.28
CA ILE A 294 -3.56 3.13 -26.21
C ILE A 294 -2.68 3.23 -27.46
N PRO A 295 -1.36 3.40 -27.33
CA PRO A 295 -0.45 3.54 -28.46
C PRO A 295 -0.11 2.19 -29.07
N ASN A 296 0.34 2.21 -30.34
CA ASN A 296 0.71 1.01 -31.12
C ASN A 296 1.93 0.26 -30.58
N THR A 297 2.56 0.74 -29.52
CA THR A 297 3.68 0.08 -28.84
C THR A 297 3.24 -0.90 -27.78
N VAL A 298 1.97 -0.83 -27.34
CA VAL A 298 1.45 -1.74 -26.31
C VAL A 298 1.33 -3.16 -26.89
N ILE A 299 1.95 -4.12 -26.20
CA ILE A 299 1.99 -5.54 -26.54
C ILE A 299 1.09 -6.34 -25.61
N THR A 300 1.01 -5.99 -24.32
CA THR A 300 0.24 -6.73 -23.33
C THR A 300 -0.71 -5.85 -22.50
N ILE A 301 -1.88 -6.42 -22.18
CA ILE A 301 -2.85 -5.88 -21.23
C ILE A 301 -3.10 -6.95 -20.16
N GLU A 302 -2.66 -6.69 -18.93
CA GLU A 302 -2.65 -7.69 -17.86
C GLU A 302 -3.97 -7.77 -17.06
N HIS A 303 -3.99 -8.69 -16.09
CA HIS A 303 -5.16 -9.01 -15.28
C HIS A 303 -5.76 -7.76 -14.65
N SER A 304 -7.08 -7.60 -14.80
CA SER A 304 -7.85 -6.50 -14.22
C SER A 304 -7.40 -5.08 -14.58
N ALA A 305 -6.57 -4.90 -15.63
CA ALA A 305 -6.00 -3.61 -16.01
C ALA A 305 -7.04 -2.47 -16.10
N PHE A 306 -8.24 -2.75 -16.59
CA PHE A 306 -9.37 -1.83 -16.73
C PHE A 306 -10.61 -2.30 -15.95
N GLN A 307 -10.44 -3.22 -15.00
CA GLN A 307 -11.59 -3.76 -14.28
C GLN A 307 -12.37 -2.64 -13.58
N ASN A 308 -13.70 -2.66 -13.68
CA ASN A 308 -14.62 -1.66 -13.12
C ASN A 308 -14.43 -0.22 -13.69
N CYS A 309 -13.84 -0.05 -14.87
CA CYS A 309 -13.96 1.19 -15.66
C CYS A 309 -15.35 1.33 -16.28
N ILE A 310 -16.38 1.51 -15.44
CA ILE A 310 -17.79 1.39 -15.83
C ILE A 310 -18.29 2.43 -16.85
N ASN A 311 -17.64 3.60 -16.91
CA ASN A 311 -17.98 4.69 -17.84
C ASN A 311 -17.12 4.69 -19.11
N LEU A 312 -16.23 3.70 -19.29
CA LEU A 312 -15.42 3.58 -20.50
C LEU A 312 -16.34 3.23 -21.68
N THR A 313 -16.42 4.10 -22.68
CA THR A 313 -17.38 3.94 -23.79
C THR A 313 -16.77 3.40 -25.07
N ASN A 314 -15.59 3.86 -25.43
CA ASN A 314 -14.93 3.51 -26.69
C ASN A 314 -13.44 3.36 -26.43
N ILE A 315 -12.91 2.23 -26.87
CA ILE A 315 -11.47 1.98 -26.85
C ILE A 315 -11.05 1.49 -28.23
N VAL A 316 -9.92 2.02 -28.71
CA VAL A 316 -9.27 1.52 -29.92
C VAL A 316 -8.08 0.71 -29.46
N LEU A 317 -8.05 -0.58 -29.80
CA LEU A 317 -6.91 -1.43 -29.49
C LEU A 317 -6.01 -1.58 -30.72
N PRO A 318 -4.70 -1.35 -30.58
CA PRO A 318 -3.76 -1.50 -31.68
C PRO A 318 -3.52 -2.96 -32.05
N ASP A 319 -3.14 -3.20 -33.30
CA ASP A 319 -2.86 -4.54 -33.84
C ASP A 319 -1.57 -5.17 -33.25
N SER A 320 -0.77 -4.37 -32.53
CA SER A 320 0.44 -4.79 -31.83
C SER A 320 0.18 -5.70 -30.62
N ILE A 321 -1.04 -5.70 -30.08
CA ILE A 321 -1.37 -6.48 -28.89
C ILE A 321 -1.31 -7.98 -29.20
N THR A 322 -0.49 -8.69 -28.43
CA THR A 322 -0.34 -10.15 -28.52
C THR A 322 -0.93 -10.88 -27.32
N LYS A 323 -1.26 -10.16 -26.24
CA LYS A 323 -1.78 -10.74 -25.01
C LYS A 323 -2.79 -9.83 -24.30
N ILE A 324 -3.96 -10.36 -24.00
CA ILE A 324 -4.96 -9.76 -23.09
C ILE A 324 -5.31 -10.81 -22.04
N GLU A 325 -5.02 -10.52 -20.79
CA GLU A 325 -5.28 -11.44 -19.67
C GLU A 325 -6.76 -11.48 -19.29
N GLN A 326 -7.17 -12.61 -18.70
CA GLN A 326 -8.55 -12.81 -18.27
C GLN A 326 -8.98 -11.70 -17.30
N GLY A 327 -10.17 -11.13 -17.53
CA GLY A 327 -10.74 -10.12 -16.65
C GLY A 327 -10.14 -8.71 -16.79
N ALA A 328 -9.21 -8.49 -17.74
CA ALA A 328 -8.64 -7.17 -18.04
C ALA A 328 -9.71 -6.07 -18.16
N PHE A 329 -10.87 -6.38 -18.75
CA PHE A 329 -11.99 -5.45 -18.94
C PHE A 329 -13.26 -5.82 -18.16
N ASN A 330 -13.14 -6.61 -17.09
CA ASN A 330 -14.33 -7.02 -16.32
C ASN A 330 -15.07 -5.78 -15.77
N GLY A 331 -16.39 -5.71 -15.91
CA GLY A 331 -17.18 -4.55 -15.50
C GLY A 331 -17.23 -3.39 -16.51
N CYS A 332 -16.48 -3.44 -17.62
CA CYS A 332 -16.55 -2.48 -18.73
C CYS A 332 -17.78 -2.73 -19.63
N LYS A 333 -18.98 -2.76 -19.03
CA LYS A 333 -20.22 -3.24 -19.70
C LYS A 333 -20.69 -2.39 -20.87
N ASN A 334 -20.31 -1.12 -20.90
CA ASN A 334 -20.74 -0.15 -21.92
C ASN A 334 -19.66 0.15 -22.97
N THR A 335 -18.50 -0.51 -22.89
CA THR A 335 -17.38 -0.24 -23.77
C THR A 335 -17.56 -0.92 -25.12
N LEU A 336 -17.36 -0.18 -26.21
CA LEU A 336 -17.15 -0.69 -27.56
C LEU A 336 -15.64 -0.81 -27.83
N PHE A 337 -15.22 -2.00 -28.23
CA PHE A 337 -13.83 -2.35 -28.50
C PHE A 337 -13.58 -2.31 -30.00
N ASN A 338 -12.96 -1.24 -30.47
CA ASN A 338 -12.64 -1.05 -31.88
C ASN A 338 -11.30 -1.73 -32.18
N VAL A 339 -11.33 -2.74 -33.05
CA VAL A 339 -10.17 -3.54 -33.44
C VAL A 339 -10.10 -3.67 -34.96
N LYS A 340 -8.89 -3.77 -35.52
CA LYS A 340 -8.69 -4.05 -36.96
C LYS A 340 -8.25 -5.50 -37.18
N SER A 341 -7.40 -6.02 -36.31
CA SER A 341 -6.92 -7.40 -36.39
C SER A 341 -7.88 -8.43 -35.79
N GLU A 342 -8.10 -9.52 -36.54
CA GLU A 342 -8.78 -10.71 -36.04
C GLU A 342 -8.03 -11.35 -34.85
N SER A 343 -6.69 -11.24 -34.80
CA SER A 343 -5.92 -11.75 -33.65
C SER A 343 -6.31 -11.04 -32.35
N VAL A 344 -6.43 -9.70 -32.39
CA VAL A 344 -6.81 -8.89 -31.22
C VAL A 344 -8.27 -9.16 -30.83
N LYS A 345 -9.16 -9.36 -31.80
CA LYS A 345 -10.54 -9.79 -31.56
C LYS A 345 -10.60 -11.11 -30.78
N GLN A 346 -9.82 -12.12 -31.18
CA GLN A 346 -9.78 -13.40 -30.48
C GLN A 346 -9.20 -13.29 -29.06
N LEU A 347 -8.20 -12.42 -28.86
CA LEU A 347 -7.66 -12.13 -27.53
C LEU A 347 -8.73 -11.51 -26.61
N LEU A 348 -9.55 -10.59 -27.10
CA LEU A 348 -10.66 -10.00 -26.34
C LEU A 348 -11.69 -11.06 -25.91
N ILE A 349 -12.09 -11.94 -26.83
CA ILE A 349 -13.05 -13.02 -26.54
C ILE A 349 -12.48 -13.94 -25.45
N LYS A 350 -11.20 -14.36 -25.59
CA LYS A 350 -10.52 -15.20 -24.59
C LYS A 350 -10.40 -14.51 -23.22
N ALA A 351 -10.24 -13.18 -23.22
CA ALA A 351 -10.20 -12.38 -22.00
C ALA A 351 -11.57 -12.20 -21.31
N GLY A 352 -12.66 -12.64 -21.96
CA GLY A 352 -14.02 -12.59 -21.44
C GLY A 352 -14.83 -11.36 -21.86
N VAL A 353 -14.43 -10.67 -22.93
CA VAL A 353 -15.20 -9.57 -23.51
C VAL A 353 -16.36 -10.12 -24.34
N ASP A 354 -17.55 -9.54 -24.17
CA ASP A 354 -18.75 -9.88 -24.96
C ASP A 354 -18.50 -9.59 -26.45
N TYR A 355 -18.74 -10.58 -27.31
CA TYR A 355 -18.59 -10.48 -28.75
C TYR A 355 -19.37 -9.30 -29.34
N ASN A 356 -20.57 -8.99 -28.81
CA ASN A 356 -21.41 -7.90 -29.30
C ASN A 356 -20.84 -6.50 -29.01
N LYS A 357 -19.80 -6.42 -28.18
CA LYS A 357 -19.09 -5.19 -27.84
C LYS A 357 -17.84 -4.99 -28.69
N ILE A 358 -17.44 -5.98 -29.49
CA ILE A 358 -16.25 -5.87 -30.35
C ILE A 358 -16.69 -5.39 -31.73
N VAL A 359 -16.12 -4.25 -32.15
CA VAL A 359 -16.41 -3.58 -33.42
C VAL A 359 -15.15 -3.61 -34.26
N GLY A 360 -15.25 -4.08 -35.51
CA GLY A 360 -14.13 -4.16 -36.44
C GLY A 360 -14.63 -4.51 -37.83
N ASN A 361 -13.91 -4.09 -38.87
CA ASN A 361 -14.26 -4.43 -40.24
C ASN A 361 -13.98 -5.92 -40.48
N SER A 362 -15.01 -6.63 -40.98
CA SER A 362 -14.93 -7.96 -41.55
C SER A 362 -13.94 -8.04 -42.71
#